data_AF-A0A940HXZ7-F1
#
_entry.id   AF-A0A940HXZ7-F1
#
_cell.length_a   1.000
_cell.length_b   1.000
_cell.length_c   1.000
_cell.angle_alpha   90.00
_cell.angle_beta   90.00
_cell.angle_gamma   90.00
#
_symmetry.space_group_name_H-M   'P 1'
#
loop_
_entity.id
_entity.type
_entity.pdbx_description
1 polymer ?
#
loop_
_entity_poly.entity_id
_entity_poly.type
_entity_poly.pdbx_seq_one_letter_code
_entity_poly.pdbx_strand_id
1 'polypeptide(L)'
;TRLQEALWREALHIVNEGYASTKDLDRSIEDGPGLRWSLMGAFLTFHMAGGKAGMKHMLRQFGPALKLPWTKLKAPKLTKKLSSKVIKGTGQQAKGKSVALLSNIRDKYLVNLLKMRKKYENKIRN
;
A
#
# COMPACT_ATOMS: atom_id res chain seq x y z
N THR A 1 10.06 4.14 -7.27
CA THR A 1 10.87 3.04 -6.72
C THR A 1 11.04 3.12 -5.20
N ARG A 2 11.48 4.25 -4.58
CA ARG A 2 11.70 4.34 -3.11
C ARG A 2 10.46 4.10 -2.22
N LEU A 3 9.28 4.61 -2.58
CA LEU A 3 8.06 4.45 -1.76
C LEU A 3 7.54 3.00 -1.79
N GLN A 4 7.62 2.35 -2.95
CA GLN A 4 7.26 0.94 -3.09
C GLN A 4 8.23 0.05 -2.29
N GLU A 5 9.53 0.37 -2.32
CA GLU A 5 10.53 -0.28 -1.48
C GLU A 5 10.26 -0.11 0.01
N ALA A 6 9.84 1.07 0.46
CA ALA A 6 9.50 1.30 1.87
C ALA A 6 8.33 0.41 2.31
N LEU A 7 7.27 0.32 1.50
CA LEU A 7 6.14 -0.58 1.75
C LEU A 7 6.57 -2.05 1.75
N TRP A 8 7.41 -2.45 0.79
CA TRP A 8 7.88 -3.82 0.68
C TRP A 8 8.70 -4.26 1.90
N ARG A 9 9.61 -3.40 2.36
CA ARG A 9 10.47 -3.69 3.52
C ARG A 9 9.66 -3.82 4.81
N GLU A 10 8.66 -2.95 4.98
CA GLU A 10 7.76 -3.05 6.13
C GLU A 10 6.91 -4.33 6.07
N ALA A 11 6.34 -4.65 4.91
CA ALA A 11 5.58 -5.88 4.72
C ALA A 11 6.40 -7.14 5.06
N LEU A 12 7.68 -7.17 4.68
CA LEU A 12 8.58 -8.26 5.04
C LEU A 12 8.78 -8.39 6.55
N HIS A 13 8.90 -7.28 7.29
CA HIS A 13 9.00 -7.33 8.76
C HIS A 13 7.74 -7.89 9.39
N ILE A 14 6.57 -7.42 8.97
CA ILE A 14 5.28 -7.86 9.51
C ILE A 14 5.08 -9.37 9.28
N VAL A 15 5.41 -9.89 8.10
CA VAL A 15 5.36 -11.34 7.81
C VAL A 15 6.40 -12.12 8.63
N ASN A 16 7.60 -11.56 8.78
CA ASN A 16 8.67 -12.18 9.54
C ASN A 16 8.27 -12.35 11.02
N GLU A 17 7.76 -11.28 11.61
CA GLU A 17 7.29 -11.18 13.00
C GLU A 17 5.97 -11.92 13.23
N GLY A 18 5.24 -12.25 12.16
CA GLY A 18 4.03 -13.07 12.24
C GLY A 18 2.79 -12.29 12.63
N TYR A 19 2.80 -10.96 12.51
CA TYR A 19 1.64 -10.13 12.78
C TYR A 19 0.54 -10.25 11.71
N ALA A 20 0.91 -10.59 10.48
CA ALA A 20 -0.03 -10.79 9.38
C ALA A 20 0.55 -11.67 8.27
N SER A 21 -0.33 -12.27 7.47
CA SER A 21 0.05 -12.96 6.23
C SER A 21 0.23 -11.98 5.06
N THR A 22 0.80 -12.45 3.95
CA THR A 22 0.90 -11.67 2.72
C THR A 22 -0.49 -11.25 2.20
N LYS A 23 -1.50 -12.11 2.37
CA LYS A 23 -2.89 -11.82 2.00
C LYS A 23 -3.46 -10.68 2.85
N ASP A 24 -3.30 -10.73 4.17
CA ASP A 24 -3.85 -9.71 5.07
C ASP A 24 -3.22 -8.34 4.78
N LEU A 25 -1.90 -8.33 4.51
CA LEU A 25 -1.19 -7.12 4.11
C LEU A 25 -1.68 -6.55 2.78
N ASP A 26 -1.83 -7.39 1.74
CA ASP A 26 -2.34 -6.93 0.45
C ASP A 26 -3.77 -6.39 0.60
N ARG A 27 -4.66 -7.09 1.32
CA ARG A 27 -6.03 -6.60 1.60
C ARG A 27 -6.04 -5.30 2.38
N SER A 28 -5.14 -5.12 3.35
CA SER A 28 -5.04 -3.87 4.10
C SER A 28 -4.75 -2.66 3.21
N ILE A 29 -4.03 -2.86 2.10
CA ILE A 29 -3.74 -1.83 1.10
C ILE A 29 -4.89 -1.73 0.09
N GLU A 30 -5.29 -2.84 -0.53
CA GLU A 30 -6.33 -2.92 -1.56
C GLU A 30 -7.66 -2.35 -1.09
N ASP A 31 -8.11 -2.70 0.10
CA ASP A 31 -9.40 -2.29 0.68
C ASP A 31 -9.28 -1.03 1.55
N GLY A 32 -8.06 -0.57 1.82
CA GLY A 32 -7.79 0.57 2.68
C GLY A 32 -7.31 1.78 1.89
N PRO A 33 -6.06 2.23 2.09
CA PRO A 33 -5.56 3.45 1.46
C PRO A 33 -5.36 3.33 -0.06
N GLY A 34 -5.26 2.12 -0.62
CA GLY A 34 -5.06 1.90 -2.05
C GLY A 34 -6.18 2.47 -2.93
N LEU A 35 -7.44 2.36 -2.48
CA LEU A 35 -8.60 2.93 -3.17
C LEU A 35 -8.50 4.45 -3.35
N ARG A 36 -8.01 5.16 -2.33
CA ARG A 36 -7.82 6.61 -2.40
C ARG A 36 -6.52 6.99 -3.08
N TRP A 37 -5.46 6.18 -2.96
CA TRP A 37 -4.17 6.44 -3.60
C TRP A 37 -4.21 6.42 -5.11
N SER A 38 -5.15 5.68 -5.71
CA SER A 38 -5.35 5.73 -7.16
C SER A 38 -5.83 7.10 -7.64
N LEU A 39 -6.45 7.91 -6.78
CA LEU A 39 -6.95 9.26 -7.10
C LEU A 39 -6.07 10.38 -6.53
N MET A 40 -5.64 10.24 -5.26
CA MET A 40 -4.90 11.25 -4.51
C MET A 40 -3.76 10.66 -3.69
N GLY A 41 -2.57 11.25 -3.79
CA GLY A 41 -1.37 10.77 -3.09
C GLY A 41 -1.40 11.00 -1.57
N ALA A 42 -0.33 10.57 -0.90
CA ALA A 42 -0.19 10.62 0.56
C ALA A 42 -0.37 12.05 1.11
N PHE A 43 0.28 13.06 0.52
CA PHE A 43 0.23 14.43 1.01
C PHE A 43 -1.17 15.05 0.95
N LEU A 44 -1.86 14.91 -0.18
CA LEU A 44 -3.22 15.46 -0.31
C LEU A 44 -4.19 14.73 0.62
N THR A 45 -4.02 13.41 0.79
CA THR A 45 -4.85 12.72 1.78
C THR A 45 -4.58 13.21 3.20
N PHE A 46 -3.31 13.37 3.59
CA PHE A 46 -3.00 13.87 4.92
C PHE A 46 -3.40 15.33 5.12
N HIS A 47 -3.41 16.13 4.06
CA HIS A 47 -4.01 17.46 4.09
C HIS A 47 -5.50 17.36 4.46
N MET A 48 -6.28 16.49 3.80
CA MET A 48 -7.69 16.29 4.15
C MET A 48 -7.89 15.76 5.57
N ALA A 49 -7.00 14.87 6.04
CA ALA A 49 -7.04 14.34 7.41
C ALA A 49 -6.86 15.43 8.48
N GLY A 50 -6.26 16.57 8.12
CA GLY A 50 -6.18 17.74 9.00
C GLY A 50 -7.47 18.57 9.11
N GLY A 51 -8.52 18.21 8.37
CA GLY A 51 -9.81 18.91 8.38
C GLY A 51 -9.72 20.32 7.80
N LYS A 52 -10.51 21.26 8.33
CA LYS A 52 -10.59 22.65 7.82
C LYS A 52 -9.24 23.38 7.78
N ALA A 53 -8.33 23.04 8.71
CA ALA A 53 -7.01 23.64 8.80
C ALA A 53 -5.93 22.87 8.00
N GLY A 54 -6.33 21.82 7.30
CA GLY A 54 -5.48 21.10 6.35
C GLY A 54 -4.19 20.56 6.96
N MET A 55 -3.14 20.54 6.15
CA MET A 55 -1.82 20.03 6.53
C MET A 55 -1.24 20.72 7.78
N LYS A 56 -1.53 22.00 8.03
CA LYS A 56 -1.05 22.71 9.23
C LYS A 56 -1.53 22.01 10.50
N HIS A 57 -2.81 21.63 10.53
CA HIS A 57 -3.35 20.90 11.67
C HIS A 57 -2.82 19.46 11.73
N MET A 58 -2.77 18.76 10.59
CA MET A 58 -2.21 17.41 10.53
C MET A 58 -0.79 17.36 11.11
N LEU A 59 0.10 18.28 10.70
CA LEU A 59 1.48 18.33 11.20
C LEU A 59 1.54 18.66 12.69
N ARG A 60 0.69 19.56 13.19
CA ARG A 60 0.63 19.87 14.64
C ARG A 60 0.17 18.65 15.45
N GLN A 61 -0.85 17.95 14.98
CA GLN A 61 -1.46 16.82 15.69
C GLN A 61 -0.61 15.55 15.62
N PHE A 62 -0.13 15.19 14.43
CA PHE A 62 0.55 13.92 14.17
C PHE A 62 2.06 14.05 13.97
N GLY A 63 2.61 15.27 13.88
CA GLY A 63 4.06 15.50 13.82
C GLY A 63 4.84 14.84 14.97
N PRO A 64 4.37 14.88 16.23
CA PRO A 64 5.03 14.17 17.33
C PRO A 64 5.10 12.65 17.12
N ALA A 65 4.11 12.05 16.45
CA ALA A 65 4.06 10.62 16.19
C ALA A 65 5.13 10.16 15.19
N LEU A 66 5.77 11.06 14.43
CA LEU A 66 6.90 10.72 13.53
C LEU A 66 8.12 10.17 14.27
N LYS A 67 8.24 10.41 15.58
CA LYS A 67 9.31 9.88 16.43
C LYS A 67 9.05 8.44 16.89
N LEU A 68 7.82 7.95 16.75
CA LEU A 68 7.45 6.61 17.17
C LEU A 68 7.93 5.59 16.12
N PRO A 69 8.30 4.37 16.53
CA PRO A 69 8.88 3.36 15.64
C PRO A 69 7.81 2.62 14.82
N TRP A 70 6.94 3.37 14.13
CA TRP A 70 5.82 2.81 13.36
C TRP A 70 6.22 1.99 12.14
N THR A 71 7.42 2.21 11.59
CA THR A 71 7.89 1.55 10.36
C THR A 71 9.38 1.22 10.43
N LYS A 72 9.80 0.18 9.70
CA LYS A 72 11.15 -0.35 9.63
C LYS A 72 11.66 -0.29 8.19
N LEU A 73 12.42 0.77 7.87
CA LEU A 73 12.90 1.04 6.51
C LEU A 73 14.11 0.20 6.06
N LYS A 74 14.84 -0.40 7.01
CA LYS A 74 15.91 -1.37 6.72
C LYS A 74 15.28 -2.74 6.59
N ALA A 75 15.46 -3.42 5.46
CA ALA A 75 14.87 -4.74 5.23
C ALA A 75 15.34 -5.78 6.28
N PRO A 76 14.49 -6.75 6.67
CA PRO A 76 14.94 -7.89 7.45
C PRO A 76 15.86 -8.78 6.60
N LYS A 77 16.67 -9.61 7.26
CA LYS A 77 17.42 -10.65 6.55
C LYS A 77 16.43 -11.63 5.90
N LEU A 78 16.58 -11.88 4.61
CA LEU A 78 15.82 -12.90 3.89
C LEU A 78 16.31 -14.30 4.29
N THR A 79 15.84 -14.77 5.44
CA THR A 79 16.09 -16.13 5.91
C THR A 79 15.26 -17.13 5.09
N LYS A 80 15.71 -18.40 5.04
CA LYS A 80 14.93 -19.48 4.40
C LYS A 80 13.49 -19.55 4.93
N LYS A 81 13.29 -19.32 6.23
CA LYS A 81 11.98 -19.28 6.89
C LYS A 81 11.11 -18.13 6.36
N LEU A 82 11.64 -16.92 6.29
CA LEU A 82 10.91 -15.76 5.78
C LEU A 82 10.57 -15.93 4.29
N SER A 83 11.54 -16.32 3.47
CA SER A 83 11.31 -16.60 2.05
C SER A 83 10.22 -17.65 1.85
N SER A 84 10.25 -18.74 2.62
CA SER A 84 9.22 -19.79 2.57
C SER A 84 7.83 -19.27 2.94
N LYS A 85 7.70 -18.43 3.99
CA LYS A 85 6.42 -17.80 4.36
C LYS A 85 5.86 -16.95 3.22
N VAL A 86 6.69 -16.10 2.62
CA VAL A 86 6.28 -15.20 1.52
C VAL A 86 5.87 -16.01 0.30
N ILE A 87 6.69 -16.98 -0.13
CA ILE A 87 6.41 -17.84 -1.29
C ILE A 87 5.11 -18.61 -1.10
N LYS A 88 4.91 -19.23 0.08
CA LYS A 88 3.68 -19.96 0.40
C LYS A 88 2.47 -19.03 0.39
N GLY A 89 2.58 -17.87 1.02
CA GLY A 89 1.50 -16.89 1.11
C GLY A 89 1.06 -16.36 -0.26
N THR A 90 2.02 -15.93 -1.09
CA THR A 90 1.71 -15.45 -2.45
C THR A 90 1.19 -16.56 -3.35
N GLY A 91 1.70 -17.79 -3.21
CA GLY A 91 1.15 -18.97 -3.90
C GLY A 91 -0.31 -19.24 -3.54
N GLN A 92 -0.67 -19.14 -2.25
CA GLN A 92 -2.06 -19.26 -1.79
C GLN A 92 -2.96 -18.14 -2.35
N GLN A 93 -2.45 -16.91 -2.43
CA GLN A 93 -3.19 -15.78 -3.01
C GLN A 93 -3.44 -15.95 -4.51
N ALA A 94 -2.46 -16.47 -5.25
CA ALA A 94 -2.60 -16.74 -6.67
C ALA A 94 -3.69 -17.78 -6.97
N LYS A 95 -4.03 -18.65 -6.01
CA LYS A 95 -5.09 -19.69 -6.13
C LYS A 95 -4.94 -20.50 -7.43
N GLY A 96 -3.70 -20.92 -7.73
CA GLY A 96 -3.37 -21.71 -8.92
C GLY A 96 -3.44 -20.97 -10.26
N LYS A 97 -3.74 -19.66 -10.27
CA LYS A 97 -3.76 -18.87 -11.51
C LYS A 97 -2.36 -18.56 -11.99
N SER A 98 -2.15 -18.64 -13.31
CA SER A 98 -0.88 -18.23 -13.91
C SER A 98 -0.65 -16.73 -13.76
N VAL A 99 0.63 -16.34 -13.76
CA VAL A 99 1.03 -14.93 -13.76
C VAL A 99 0.42 -14.19 -14.96
N ALA A 100 0.36 -14.83 -16.14
CA ALA A 100 -0.25 -14.26 -17.33
C ALA A 100 -1.75 -13.97 -17.14
N LEU A 101 -2.50 -14.91 -16.55
CA LEU A 101 -3.93 -14.70 -16.26
C LEU A 101 -4.13 -13.55 -15.25
N LEU A 102 -3.34 -13.53 -14.17
CA LEU A 102 -3.41 -12.46 -13.16
C LEU A 102 -3.05 -11.09 -13.75
N SER A 103 -2.02 -11.03 -14.60
CA SER A 103 -1.65 -9.80 -15.31
C SER A 103 -2.78 -9.32 -16.21
N ASN A 104 -3.38 -10.22 -17.00
CA ASN A 104 -4.48 -9.86 -17.88
C ASN A 104 -5.70 -9.32 -17.11
N ILE A 105 -6.02 -9.89 -15.95
CA ILE A 105 -7.08 -9.38 -15.07
C ILE A 105 -6.72 -7.99 -14.55
N ARG A 106 -5.50 -7.81 -14.04
CA ARG A 106 -4.99 -6.53 -13.54
C ARG A 106 -5.07 -5.46 -14.62
N ASP A 107 -4.62 -5.76 -15.83
CA ASP A 107 -4.52 -4.76 -16.91
C ASP A 107 -5.91 -4.32 -17.38
N LYS A 108 -6.87 -5.27 -17.48
CA LYS A 108 -8.29 -4.94 -17.73
C LYS A 108 -8.87 -4.06 -16.63
N TYR A 109 -8.59 -4.37 -15.36
CA TYR A 109 -9.00 -3.55 -14.23
C TYR A 109 -8.40 -2.13 -14.31
N LEU A 110 -7.11 -2.01 -14.60
CA LEU A 110 -6.42 -0.72 -14.69
C LEU A 110 -6.98 0.16 -15.80
N VAL A 111 -7.32 -0.39 -16.97
CA VAL A 111 -7.98 0.38 -18.04
C VAL A 111 -9.31 0.96 -17.56
N ASN A 112 -10.13 0.18 -16.88
CA ASN A 112 -11.42 0.65 -16.34
C ASN A 112 -11.22 1.69 -15.23
N LEU A 113 -10.24 1.48 -14.35
CA LEU A 113 -9.89 2.42 -13.30
C LEU A 113 -9.41 3.76 -13.87
N LEU A 114 -8.57 3.75 -14.91
CA LEU A 114 -8.09 4.97 -15.57
C LEU A 114 -9.23 5.77 -16.19
N LYS A 115 -10.17 5.10 -16.88
CA LYS A 115 -11.37 5.76 -17.41
C LYS A 115 -12.21 6.41 -16.30
N MET A 116 -12.38 5.72 -15.16
CA MET A 116 -13.11 6.26 -14.01
C MET A 116 -12.36 7.43 -13.38
N ARG A 117 -11.07 7.26 -13.10
CA ARG A 117 -10.21 8.26 -12.48
C ARG A 117 -10.19 9.56 -13.28
N LYS A 118 -10.09 9.50 -14.61
CA LYS A 118 -10.09 10.69 -15.48
C LYS A 118 -11.30 11.61 -15.26
N LYS A 119 -12.47 11.05 -14.92
CA LYS A 119 -13.70 11.82 -14.63
C LYS A 119 -13.59 12.66 -13.35
N TYR A 120 -12.76 12.25 -12.40
CA TYR A 120 -12.63 12.89 -11.09
C TYR A 120 -11.32 13.66 -10.92
N GLU A 121 -10.22 13.18 -11.51
CA GLU A 121 -8.91 13.80 -11.30
C GLU A 121 -8.87 15.25 -11.80
N ASN A 122 -9.57 15.55 -12.90
CA ASN A 122 -9.72 16.91 -13.42
C ASN A 122 -10.42 17.84 -12.44
N LYS A 123 -11.34 17.33 -11.60
CA LYS A 123 -12.02 18.15 -10.58
C LYS A 123 -11.10 18.51 -9.40
N ILE A 124 -9.98 17.81 -9.26
CA ILE A 124 -8.99 18.02 -8.18
C ILE A 124 -7.78 18.80 -8.69
N ARG A 125 -7.40 18.60 -9.96
CA ARG A 125 -6.15 19.10 -10.54
C ARG A 125 -6.31 20.32 -11.44
N ASN A 126 -7.52 20.64 -11.87
CA ASN A 126 -7.81 21.82 -12.70
C ASN A 126 -8.23 22.99 -11.82
#